data_AF-A0A4Q0PHA6-F1
#
_entry.id   AF-A0A4Q0PHA6-F1
#
_cell.length_a   1.000
_cell.length_b   1.000
_cell.length_c   1.000
_cell.angle_alpha   90.00
_cell.angle_beta   90.00
_cell.angle_gamma   90.00
#
_symmetry.space_group_name_H-M   'P 1'
#
loop_
_entity.id
_entity.type
_entity.pdbx_description
1 polymer ?
#
loop_
_entity_poly.entity_id
_entity_poly.type
_entity_poly.pdbx_seq_one_letter_code
_entity_poly.pdbx_strand_id
1 'polypeptide(L)' 'MYWTLELASHLSDAPWPATKDELIDYAIRTGAPLEVVENLQSMEDEGDSYDSIDEIWPDYPSEDDYLWNEDEY' A
#
# COMPACT_ATOMS: atom_id res chain seq x y z
N MET A 1 -4.95 0.02 12.81
CA MET A 1 -4.82 0.06 11.34
C MET A 1 -4.90 -1.37 10.86
N TYR A 2 -5.74 -1.67 9.86
CA TYR A 2 -5.93 -3.03 9.33
C TYR A 2 -5.49 -3.06 7.88
N TRP A 3 -4.27 -3.51 7.62
CA TRP A 3 -3.76 -3.68 6.27
C TRP A 3 -3.93 -5.13 5.81
N THR A 4 -4.29 -5.31 4.55
CA THR A 4 -4.36 -6.62 3.89
C THR A 4 -3.58 -6.57 2.59
N LEU A 5 -3.25 -7.75 2.08
CA LEU A 5 -2.47 -7.89 0.85
C LEU A 5 -3.16 -7.27 -0.37
N GLU A 6 -4.48 -7.33 -0.42
CA GLU A 6 -5.27 -6.66 -1.46
C GLU A 6 -5.14 -5.14 -1.36
N LEU A 7 -5.26 -4.57 -0.16
CA LEU A 7 -5.11 -3.12 0.08
C LEU A 7 -3.70 -2.63 -0.28
N ALA A 8 -2.69 -3.42 0.09
CA ALA A 8 -1.30 -3.10 -0.20
C ALA A 8 -0.95 -3.24 -1.68
N SER A 9 -1.51 -4.23 -2.38
CA SER A 9 -1.34 -4.39 -3.83
C SER A 9 -1.83 -3.15 -4.60
N HIS A 10 -2.93 -2.53 -4.15
CA HIS A 10 -3.40 -1.27 -4.73
C HIS A 10 -2.36 -0.14 -4.61
N LEU A 11 -1.69 -0.03 -3.47
CA LEU A 11 -0.65 0.98 -3.25
C LEU A 11 0.71 0.60 -3.83
N SER A 12 1.00 -0.68 -4.07
CA SER A 12 2.23 -1.10 -4.76
C SER A 12 2.35 -0.48 -6.15
N ASP A 13 1.22 -0.31 -6.85
CA ASP A 13 1.14 0.36 -8.16
C ASP A 13 1.13 1.90 -8.07
N ALA A 14 1.15 2.47 -6.88
CA ALA A 14 1.15 3.93 -6.68
C ALA A 14 2.45 4.58 -7.20
N PRO A 15 2.41 5.87 -7.59
CA PRO A 15 3.57 6.56 -8.13
C PRO A 15 4.55 7.01 -7.04
N TRP A 16 5.31 6.08 -6.47
CA TRP A 16 6.31 6.37 -5.44
C TRP A 16 7.53 7.13 -6.00
N PRO A 17 8.22 7.95 -5.18
CA PRO A 17 7.86 8.32 -3.80
C PRO A 17 6.65 9.27 -3.77
N ALA A 18 5.71 9.03 -2.84
CA ALA A 18 4.43 9.74 -2.76
C ALA A 18 4.09 10.15 -1.33
N THR A 19 3.49 11.32 -1.17
CA THR A 19 2.97 11.79 0.13
C THR A 19 1.67 11.09 0.51
N LYS A 20 1.31 11.12 1.79
CA LYS A 20 0.05 10.56 2.30
C LYS A 20 -1.17 11.06 1.52
N ASP A 21 -1.24 12.37 1.27
CA ASP A 21 -2.31 12.98 0.46
C ASP A 21 -2.33 12.43 -0.98
N GLU A 22 -1.17 12.31 -1.63
CA GLU A 22 -1.08 11.75 -2.98
C GLU A 22 -1.53 10.29 -3.05
N LEU A 23 -1.20 9.47 -2.04
CA LEU A 23 -1.66 8.09 -1.95
C LEU A 23 -3.18 8.01 -1.72
N ILE A 24 -3.74 8.91 -0.92
CA ILE A 24 -5.20 9.02 -0.72
C ILE A 24 -5.90 9.41 -2.03
N ASP A 25 -5.40 10.43 -2.72
CA ASP A 25 -5.92 10.84 -4.02
C ASP A 25 -5.81 9.71 -5.06
N TYR A 26 -4.68 9.01 -5.08
CA TYR A 26 -4.46 7.86 -5.94
C TYR A 26 -5.48 6.75 -5.65
N ALA A 27 -5.67 6.37 -4.38
CA ALA A 27 -6.64 5.37 -3.96
C ALA A 27 -8.08 5.74 -4.38
N ILE A 28 -8.46 7.02 -4.23
CA ILE A 28 -9.77 7.52 -4.67
C ILE A 28 -9.91 7.47 -6.19
N ARG A 29 -8.85 7.82 -6.93
CA ARG A 29 -8.85 7.85 -8.41
C ARG A 29 -8.85 6.47 -9.06
N THR A 30 -8.13 5.52 -8.46
CA THR A 30 -8.07 4.13 -8.95
C THR A 30 -9.30 3.32 -8.53
N GLY A 31 -10.10 3.85 -7.59
CA GLY A 31 -11.27 3.15 -7.06
C GLY A 31 -10.89 2.07 -6.05
N ALA A 32 -9.79 2.27 -5.32
CA ALA A 32 -9.37 1.39 -4.24
C ALA A 32 -10.42 1.38 -3.10
N PRO A 33 -10.45 0.31 -2.28
CA PRO A 33 -11.37 0.20 -1.16
C PRO A 33 -11.24 1.38 -0.19
N LEU A 34 -12.36 1.79 0.41
CA LEU A 34 -12.38 2.86 1.42
C LEU A 34 -11.42 2.57 2.59
N GLU A 35 -11.21 1.29 2.92
CA GLU A 35 -10.25 0.85 3.93
C GLU A 35 -8.82 1.34 3.65
N VAL A 36 -8.35 1.40 2.39
CA VAL A 36 -7.03 1.97 2.05
C VAL A 36 -6.96 3.44 2.49
N VAL A 37 -7.99 4.19 2.15
CA VAL A 37 -8.10 5.63 2.42
C VAL A 37 -8.24 5.90 3.92
N GLU A 38 -9.01 5.09 4.66
CA GLU A 38 -9.13 5.21 6.11
C GLU A 38 -7.85 4.82 6.85
N ASN A 39 -7.14 3.79 6.38
CA ASN A 39 -5.83 3.44 6.93
C ASN A 39 -4.83 4.58 6.71
N LEU A 40 -4.69 5.08 5.48
CA LEU A 40 -3.81 6.21 5.16
C LEU A 40 -4.16 7.45 5.99
N GLN A 41 -5.44 7.82 6.11
CA GLN A 41 -5.83 8.97 6.95
C GLN A 41 -5.59 8.74 8.45
N SER A 42 -5.64 7.50 8.91
CA SER A 42 -5.34 7.15 10.31
C SER A 42 -3.83 7.16 10.61
N MET A 43 -2.97 7.25 9.59
CA MET A 43 -1.52 7.38 9.78
C MET A 43 -1.16 8.78 10.27
N GLU A 44 -0.16 8.84 11.13
CA GLU A 44 0.40 10.10 11.57
C GLU A 44 1.05 10.81 10.36
N ASP A 45 0.74 12.09 10.20
CA ASP A 45 1.28 12.90 9.12
C ASP A 45 2.70 13.34 9.52
N GLU A 46 3.71 12.61 9.04
CA GLU A 46 5.12 12.98 9.30
C GLU A 46 5.61 14.08 8.35
N GLY A 47 4.84 14.42 7.31
CA GLY A 47 5.18 15.43 6.31
C GLY A 47 6.27 14.98 5.32
N ASP A 48 6.79 13.76 5.49
CA ASP A 48 7.71 13.10 4.58
C ASP A 48 6.95 12.25 3.55
N SER A 49 7.52 12.20 2.33
CA SER A 49 7.05 11.30 1.28
C SER A 49 7.54 9.89 1.55
N TYR A 50 6.65 8.93 1.38
CA TYR A 50 6.96 7.52 1.50
C TYR A 50 7.60 7.02 0.21
N ASP A 51 8.57 6.12 0.30
CA ASP A 51 9.28 5.53 -0.85
C ASP A 51 8.61 4.22 -1.32
N SER A 52 7.89 3.53 -0.44
CA SER A 52 7.19 2.27 -0.75
C SER A 52 6.17 1.88 0.32
N ILE A 53 5.33 0.87 0.02
CA ILE A 53 4.35 0.30 0.98
C ILE A 53 5.04 -0.24 2.25
N ASP A 54 6.28 -0.72 2.19
CA ASP A 54 7.02 -1.22 3.35
C ASP A 54 7.19 -0.15 4.45
N GLU A 55 7.27 1.13 4.07
CA GLU A 55 7.34 2.25 5.02
C GLU A 55 6.00 2.51 5.70
N ILE A 56 4.90 2.20 5.02
CA ILE A 56 3.53 2.35 5.52
C ILE A 56 3.12 1.14 6.36
N TRP A 57 3.46 -0.05 5.87
CA TRP A 57 3.12 -1.33 6.45
C TRP A 57 4.39 -2.21 6.52
N PRO A 58 5.13 -2.15 7.63
CA PRO A 58 6.37 -2.92 7.79
C PRO A 58 6.16 -4.43 7.95
N ASP A 59 4.91 -4.86 8.05
CA ASP A 59 4.50 -6.27 8.13
C ASP A 59 3.91 -6.75 6.79
N TYR A 60 4.08 -5.95 5.72
CA TYR A 60 3.75 -6.37 4.37
C TYR A 60 4.59 -7.60 4.01
N PRO A 61 3.99 -8.78 3.78
CA PRO A 61 4.74 -9.92 3.33
C PRO A 61 5.29 -9.58 1.95
N SER A 62 6.61 -9.64 1.82
CA SER A 62 7.34 -9.32 0.60
C SER A 62 6.78 -10.14 -0.56
N GLU A 63 6.75 -9.59 -1.79
CA GLU A 63 6.38 -10.35 -3.00
C GLU A 63 7.18 -11.66 -3.18
N ASP A 64 8.31 -11.82 -2.48
CA ASP A 64 9.09 -13.06 -2.38
C ASP A 64 8.30 -14.24 -1.76
N ASP A 65 7.22 -13.99 -1.00
CA ASP A 65 6.34 -15.03 -0.43
C ASP A 65 5.25 -15.48 -1.43
N TYR A 66 4.91 -14.65 -2.42
CA TYR A 66 3.92 -14.96 -3.47
C TYR A 66 4.52 -15.63 -4.71
N LEU A 67 5.84 -15.62 -4.86
CA LEU A 67 6.57 -16.21 -5.99
C LEU A 67 6.82 -17.73 -5.86
N TRP A 68 6.22 -18.40 -4.88
CA TRP A 68 6.25 -19.86 -4.79
C TRP A 68 4.87 -20.43 -5.05
N ASN A 69 4.56 -20.75 -6.32
CA ASN A 69 3.76 -21.92 -6.76
C ASN A 69 3.55 -21.90 -8.31
N GLU A 70 4.60 -21.69 -9.13
CA GLU A 70 4.51 -21.92 -10.59
C GLU A 70 5.26 -23.18 -11.08
N ASP A 71 5.94 -23.93 -10.19
CA ASP A 71 6.80 -25.08 -10.56
C ASP A 71 6.40 -26.42 -9.90
N GLU A 72 5.10 -26.71 -9.74
CA GLU A 72 4.66 -28.09 -9.44
C GLU A 72 3.60 -28.57 -10.45
N TYR A 73 4.08 -29.01 -11.62
CA TYR A 73 3.37 -29.82 -12.62
C TYR A 73 3.85 -31.28 -12.58
#